data_AF-A0AAE9IWJ8-F1
#
_entry.id   AF-A0AAE9IWJ8-F1
#
_cell.length_a   1.000
_cell.length_b   1.000
_cell.length_c   1.000
_cell.angle_alpha   90.00
_cell.angle_beta   90.00
_cell.angle_gamma   90.00
#
_symmetry.space_group_name_H-M   'P 1'
#
loop_
_entity.id
_entity.type
_entity.pdbx_description
1 polymer ?
#
loop_
_entity_poly.entity_id
_entity_poly.type
_entity_poly.pdbx_seq_one_letter_code
_entity_poly.pdbx_strand_id
1 'polypeptide(L)'
;MGRSRNRILAEKAGPSKNEDLNSKDTVENMEDDGIKTKSRRSKRTEMATKEQEKEEDPTVSAQNSRIKSTSGGTRVKKAKMVPQLTCCSEVADLQFNTSNRKCQADQDCRIKAMEPYMVEKKIQGSIEINYCVECFSKATDLDKKKWKRMINVNEKIEKVLSCQECGMLWHEQCSFYYDDPEEFICRSCDSDAYQTVLTDKTRTRDSDFMERTLNEFLDSKLGGDPQKKPQKISVRIVRAQSDVDTINLAPGMFSNEFLKKYKDKVQRSVRTIFVFQRQKGIEQLFFIIFTSEYPNHGDGPSWFVLDYLDSVQHFQPHSFKTEVYNEIVLTYFDWMRRTGFLKGYIWVDPPQPGDDYLLNIHPPQQKYPGPERLQNWYSNVLAKGRTRGLVREFRDFGAEKKLRKFKKPTDLPFFHASLWTNLMALYSDDMEEKRIPKSKFWTLMAPEFKGHVKDNIFIELTEPRDSEKTQEDNRTRISQDCLSDGSEFLYTLQEHDFEFGESRRALYASVGVVRMIES
;
A
#
# COMPACT_ATOMS: atom_id res chain seq x y z
N MET A 1 12.04 -2.73 24.47
CA MET A 1 11.02 -2.95 23.41
C MET A 1 11.57 -2.89 21.98
N GLY A 2 12.81 -2.42 21.73
CA GLY A 2 13.42 -2.41 20.38
C GLY A 2 13.99 -3.75 19.84
N ARG A 3 14.20 -4.76 20.69
CA ARG A 3 14.81 -6.05 20.29
C ARG A 3 13.88 -6.98 19.50
N SER A 4 12.56 -6.78 19.55
CA SER A 4 11.60 -7.66 18.88
C SER A 4 11.33 -7.27 17.41
N ARG A 5 11.44 -5.97 17.07
CA ARG A 5 11.22 -5.45 15.71
C ARG A 5 12.38 -5.84 14.76
N ASN A 6 13.63 -5.82 15.25
CA ASN A 6 14.80 -6.26 14.47
C ASN A 6 14.76 -7.75 14.12
N ARG A 7 14.15 -8.59 14.96
CA ARG A 7 14.01 -10.03 14.70
C ARG A 7 13.03 -10.32 13.57
N ILE A 8 11.95 -9.54 13.46
CA ILE A 8 10.93 -9.67 12.39
C ILE A 8 11.48 -9.20 11.04
N LEU A 9 12.33 -8.16 11.02
CA LEU A 9 13.03 -7.74 9.79
C LEU A 9 14.19 -8.67 9.42
N ALA A 10 14.83 -9.31 10.40
CA ALA A 10 15.82 -10.36 10.18
C ALA A 10 15.21 -11.66 9.63
N GLU A 11 13.99 -12.01 10.07
CA GLU A 11 13.20 -13.11 9.50
C GLU A 11 12.91 -12.82 8.01
N LYS A 12 12.46 -11.60 7.66
CA LYS A 12 12.32 -11.15 6.25
C LYS A 12 13.56 -11.37 5.37
N ALA A 13 14.76 -11.36 5.95
CA ALA A 13 16.03 -11.48 5.23
C ALA A 13 16.60 -12.92 5.21
N GLY A 14 15.79 -13.94 5.51
CA GLY A 14 16.19 -15.34 5.42
C GLY A 14 16.65 -15.75 4.02
N PRO A 15 17.46 -16.83 3.89
CA PRO A 15 18.14 -17.17 2.65
C PRO A 15 17.15 -17.46 1.52
N SER A 16 17.20 -16.65 0.46
CA SER A 16 16.46 -16.87 -0.78
C SER A 16 16.84 -18.23 -1.40
N LYS A 17 15.89 -19.17 -1.41
CA LYS A 17 15.97 -20.38 -2.23
C LYS A 17 15.49 -20.04 -3.65
N ASN A 18 16.38 -19.54 -4.48
CA ASN A 18 16.16 -19.56 -5.93
C ASN A 18 16.63 -20.92 -6.46
N GLU A 19 15.68 -21.81 -6.72
CA GLU A 19 15.90 -22.98 -7.57
C GLU A 19 16.02 -22.53 -9.03
N ASP A 20 17.03 -23.07 -9.72
CA ASP A 20 17.33 -22.79 -11.12
C ASP A 20 16.13 -23.13 -12.02
N LEU A 21 15.48 -22.10 -12.58
CA LEU A 21 14.53 -22.27 -13.67
C LEU A 21 15.07 -21.68 -14.97
N ASN A 22 14.98 -22.54 -15.98
CA ASN A 22 15.71 -22.52 -17.23
C ASN A 22 15.37 -21.29 -18.09
N SER A 23 16.39 -20.73 -18.73
CA SER A 23 16.28 -19.58 -19.62
C SER A 23 15.78 -20.02 -21.00
N LYS A 24 14.55 -19.64 -21.34
CA LYS A 24 14.02 -19.44 -22.70
C LYS A 24 12.57 -18.99 -22.57
N ASP A 25 12.34 -17.69 -22.70
CA ASP A 25 11.29 -17.13 -23.55
C ASP A 25 11.46 -15.60 -23.55
N THR A 26 11.87 -15.10 -24.72
CA THR A 26 11.98 -13.68 -25.05
C THR A 26 10.65 -13.17 -25.59
N VAL A 27 10.25 -12.00 -25.09
CA VAL A 27 9.48 -10.94 -25.76
C VAL A 27 8.11 -11.33 -26.32
N GLU A 28 7.04 -11.01 -25.59
CA GLU A 28 5.84 -10.30 -26.07
C GLU A 28 4.85 -10.07 -24.91
N ASN A 29 3.95 -9.10 -25.08
CA ASN A 29 2.92 -8.59 -24.15
C ASN A 29 3.24 -7.28 -23.42
N MET A 30 3.45 -6.25 -24.24
CA MET A 30 3.05 -4.88 -23.96
C MET A 30 1.79 -4.62 -24.80
N GLU A 31 0.67 -4.21 -24.16
CA GLU A 31 -0.62 -3.65 -24.66
C GLU A 31 -1.74 -4.19 -23.74
N ASP A 32 -2.34 -3.39 -22.85
CA ASP A 32 -3.42 -2.41 -23.03
C ASP A 32 -4.73 -3.04 -23.55
N ASP A 33 -5.59 -3.47 -22.62
CA ASP A 33 -6.95 -3.96 -22.91
C ASP A 33 -7.87 -2.77 -23.27
N GLY A 34 -7.65 -2.23 -24.47
CA GLY A 34 -8.53 -1.29 -25.13
C GLY A 34 -9.59 -2.01 -25.94
N ILE A 35 -10.85 -1.91 -25.49
CA ILE A 35 -12.05 -2.27 -26.26
C ILE A 35 -12.00 -1.57 -27.63
N LYS A 36 -11.88 -2.35 -28.71
CA LYS A 36 -12.09 -1.87 -30.08
C LYS A 36 -13.37 -2.46 -30.66
N THR A 37 -14.39 -1.62 -30.69
CA THR A 37 -15.48 -1.66 -31.65
C THR A 37 -14.92 -1.55 -33.07
N LYS A 38 -15.24 -2.50 -33.96
CA LYS A 38 -15.37 -2.22 -35.40
C LYS A 38 -16.49 -3.03 -36.03
N SER A 39 -17.39 -2.28 -36.65
CA SER A 39 -18.44 -2.74 -37.54
C SER A 39 -17.86 -3.47 -38.76
N ARG A 40 -18.56 -4.50 -39.25
CA ARG A 40 -18.75 -4.67 -40.70
C ARG A 40 -20.02 -5.44 -41.02
N ARG A 41 -20.75 -4.87 -41.99
CA ARG A 41 -22.07 -5.20 -42.53
C ARG A 41 -22.10 -6.53 -43.30
N SER A 42 -23.27 -7.19 -43.18
CA SER A 42 -24.07 -7.83 -44.25
C SER A 42 -23.57 -9.12 -44.92
N LYS A 43 -24.30 -10.22 -44.76
CA LYS A 43 -25.34 -10.64 -45.72
C LYS A 43 -26.19 -11.81 -45.18
N ARG A 44 -27.45 -11.74 -45.58
CA ARG A 44 -28.62 -12.59 -45.29
C ARG A 44 -28.62 -13.80 -46.24
N THR A 45 -28.93 -14.99 -45.74
CA THR A 45 -29.65 -16.02 -46.51
C THR A 45 -30.49 -16.89 -45.58
N GLU A 46 -31.73 -17.10 -46.00
CA GLU A 46 -32.82 -17.82 -45.34
C GLU A 46 -32.61 -19.34 -45.43
N MET A 47 -33.22 -20.09 -44.51
CA MET A 47 -34.13 -21.18 -44.88
C MET A 47 -34.97 -21.62 -43.67
N ALA A 48 -36.24 -21.89 -43.97
CA ALA A 48 -37.37 -22.05 -43.07
C ALA A 48 -37.79 -23.51 -42.91
N THR A 49 -38.47 -23.81 -41.80
CA THR A 49 -39.60 -24.78 -41.66
C THR A 49 -40.21 -24.52 -40.26
N LYS A 50 -41.34 -23.80 -40.13
CA LYS A 50 -42.76 -24.24 -40.15
C LYS A 50 -43.12 -25.33 -39.15
N GLU A 51 -43.98 -24.97 -38.18
CA GLU A 51 -45.29 -25.59 -37.84
C GLU A 51 -45.88 -24.86 -36.59
N GLN A 52 -46.87 -23.98 -36.78
CA GLN A 52 -48.32 -24.12 -36.47
C GLN A 52 -48.65 -24.24 -34.97
N GLU A 53 -49.03 -23.13 -34.31
CA GLU A 53 -50.42 -22.62 -34.11
C GLU A 53 -51.35 -23.55 -33.32
N LYS A 54 -51.77 -23.10 -32.13
CA LYS A 54 -53.20 -22.90 -31.80
C LYS A 54 -53.39 -22.11 -30.49
N GLU A 55 -54.12 -21.01 -30.62
CA GLU A 55 -54.81 -20.27 -29.56
C GLU A 55 -55.86 -21.13 -28.87
N GLU A 56 -56.17 -20.83 -27.60
CA GLU A 56 -57.48 -20.27 -27.21
C GLU A 56 -57.54 -20.07 -25.69
N ASP A 57 -57.86 -18.84 -25.31
CA ASP A 57 -58.38 -18.44 -23.99
C ASP A 57 -59.92 -18.56 -24.05
N PRO A 58 -60.62 -18.85 -22.94
CA PRO A 58 -61.58 -17.83 -22.56
C PRO A 58 -61.76 -17.64 -21.04
N THR A 59 -61.97 -16.36 -20.72
CA THR A 59 -62.52 -15.80 -19.49
C THR A 59 -63.96 -16.23 -19.15
N VAL A 60 -64.31 -16.05 -17.85
CA VAL A 60 -65.60 -15.63 -17.24
C VAL A 60 -66.34 -16.66 -16.35
N SER A 61 -66.29 -16.44 -15.03
CA SER A 61 -67.43 -16.08 -14.14
C SER A 61 -67.35 -16.70 -12.73
N ALA A 62 -67.74 -15.87 -11.77
CA ALA A 62 -67.80 -16.14 -10.34
C ALA A 62 -69.07 -16.92 -9.94
N GLN A 63 -68.94 -17.86 -9.00
CA GLN A 63 -70.03 -18.21 -8.08
C GLN A 63 -69.50 -18.54 -6.67
N ASN A 64 -70.25 -18.00 -5.70
CA ASN A 64 -70.08 -18.12 -4.26
C ASN A 64 -70.19 -19.56 -3.75
N SER A 65 -69.31 -19.94 -2.82
CA SER A 65 -69.63 -20.95 -1.80
C SER A 65 -69.01 -20.57 -0.45
N ARG A 66 -69.87 -20.22 0.51
CA ARG A 66 -69.55 -20.10 1.94
C ARG A 66 -69.11 -21.46 2.48
N ILE A 67 -67.93 -21.54 3.08
CA ILE A 67 -67.57 -22.60 4.05
C ILE A 67 -66.97 -21.95 5.29
N LYS A 68 -67.49 -22.34 6.45
CA LYS A 68 -67.14 -21.85 7.79
C LYS A 68 -65.80 -22.42 8.27
N SER A 69 -65.01 -21.53 8.88
CA SER A 69 -64.10 -21.70 10.02
C SER A 69 -63.32 -23.02 10.21
N THR A 70 -62.00 -22.91 10.21
CA THR A 70 -61.16 -23.41 11.32
C THR A 70 -59.96 -22.50 11.50
N SER A 71 -59.84 -21.97 12.71
CA SER A 71 -58.72 -21.19 13.23
C SER A 71 -57.42 -22.00 13.22
N GLY A 72 -56.50 -21.64 12.33
CA GLY A 72 -55.10 -22.04 12.37
C GLY A 72 -54.24 -20.79 12.37
N GLY A 73 -53.93 -20.27 13.56
CA GLY A 73 -53.05 -19.12 13.73
C GLY A 73 -51.62 -19.49 13.35
N THR A 74 -51.30 -19.44 12.06
CA THR A 74 -49.91 -19.43 11.61
C THR A 74 -49.38 -18.03 11.92
N ARG A 75 -48.58 -17.90 12.98
CA ARG A 75 -47.72 -16.73 13.17
C ARG A 75 -46.83 -16.61 11.94
N VAL A 76 -47.25 -15.82 10.97
CA VAL A 76 -46.36 -15.26 9.96
C VAL A 76 -45.32 -14.49 10.76
N LYS A 77 -44.10 -15.01 10.84
CA LYS A 77 -42.95 -14.23 11.30
C LYS A 77 -42.98 -13.00 10.39
N LYS A 78 -43.30 -11.82 10.94
CA LYS A 78 -43.15 -10.56 10.23
C LYS A 78 -41.73 -10.60 9.64
N ALA A 79 -41.62 -10.60 8.31
CA ALA A 79 -40.34 -10.41 7.67
C ALA A 79 -39.74 -9.17 8.32
N LYS A 80 -38.57 -9.30 8.94
CA LYS A 80 -37.87 -8.19 9.56
C LYS A 80 -37.70 -7.17 8.42
N MET A 81 -38.45 -6.07 8.44
CA MET A 81 -38.28 -5.01 7.44
C MET A 81 -36.84 -4.57 7.57
N VAL A 82 -36.01 -4.91 6.58
CA VAL A 82 -34.63 -4.46 6.53
C VAL A 82 -34.72 -2.95 6.31
N PRO A 83 -34.11 -2.13 7.17
CA PRO A 83 -34.17 -0.69 7.02
C PRO A 83 -33.62 -0.31 5.64
N GLN A 84 -34.39 0.43 4.85
CA GLN A 84 -33.94 0.87 3.53
C GLN A 84 -32.91 1.98 3.70
N LEU A 85 -31.69 1.73 3.22
CA LEU A 85 -30.61 2.70 3.24
C LEU A 85 -30.78 3.71 2.11
N THR A 86 -30.50 4.97 2.41
CA THR A 86 -30.58 6.08 1.44
C THR A 86 -29.29 6.23 0.64
N CYS A 87 -28.17 5.77 1.19
CA CYS A 87 -26.84 6.09 0.70
C CYS A 87 -26.34 5.22 -0.46
N CYS A 88 -26.74 3.95 -0.51
CA CYS A 88 -26.30 2.98 -1.52
C CYS A 88 -27.28 1.79 -1.60
N SER A 89 -27.02 0.85 -2.51
CA SER A 89 -27.81 -0.37 -2.70
C SER A 89 -27.36 -1.55 -1.83
N GLU A 90 -26.39 -1.35 -0.95
CA GLU A 90 -25.85 -2.42 -0.08
C GLU A 90 -26.80 -2.73 1.08
N VAL A 91 -26.58 -3.88 1.72
CA VAL A 91 -27.32 -4.30 2.92
C VAL A 91 -26.85 -3.55 4.17
N ALA A 92 -27.71 -3.45 5.18
CA ALA A 92 -27.42 -2.75 6.44
C ALA A 92 -26.31 -3.41 7.26
N ASP A 93 -26.19 -4.74 7.20
CA ASP A 93 -25.21 -5.56 7.91
C ASP A 93 -23.99 -5.89 7.04
N LEU A 94 -23.50 -4.90 6.28
CA LEU A 94 -22.38 -5.08 5.37
C LEU A 94 -21.09 -5.32 6.16
N GLN A 95 -20.48 -6.49 5.95
CA GLN A 95 -19.28 -6.93 6.66
C GLN A 95 -18.00 -6.32 6.07
N PHE A 96 -17.03 -5.99 6.91
CA PHE A 96 -15.71 -5.53 6.48
C PHE A 96 -14.89 -6.65 5.82
N ASN A 97 -13.93 -6.28 4.97
CA ASN A 97 -13.01 -7.22 4.35
C ASN A 97 -11.98 -7.71 5.37
N THR A 98 -11.17 -8.69 4.95
CA THR A 98 -10.19 -9.34 5.82
C THR A 98 -8.88 -9.53 5.06
N SER A 99 -7.78 -9.03 5.65
CA SER A 99 -6.43 -9.22 5.12
C SER A 99 -5.95 -10.66 5.32
N ASN A 100 -4.91 -11.04 4.59
CA ASN A 100 -4.20 -12.28 4.85
C ASN A 100 -3.59 -12.29 6.27
N ARG A 101 -3.61 -13.45 6.92
CA ARG A 101 -2.88 -13.67 8.17
C ARG A 101 -1.57 -14.39 7.90
N LYS A 102 -0.53 -14.07 8.68
CA LYS A 102 0.75 -14.76 8.63
C LYS A 102 0.68 -16.10 9.37
N CYS A 103 1.26 -17.14 8.78
CA CYS A 103 1.45 -18.42 9.46
C CYS A 103 2.80 -18.42 10.19
N GLN A 104 2.84 -18.89 11.44
CA GLN A 104 4.07 -18.93 12.24
C GLN A 104 5.06 -20.02 11.78
N ALA A 105 4.57 -21.10 11.17
CA ALA A 105 5.42 -22.20 10.71
C ALA A 105 6.35 -21.82 9.54
N ASP A 106 5.91 -20.91 8.68
CA ASP A 106 6.60 -20.55 7.44
C ASP A 106 6.28 -19.09 7.14
N GLN A 107 7.33 -18.30 6.95
CA GLN A 107 7.26 -16.87 6.76
C GLN A 107 6.60 -16.44 5.44
N ASP A 108 6.56 -17.32 4.43
CA ASP A 108 5.88 -17.07 3.16
C ASP A 108 4.47 -17.67 3.14
N CYS A 109 4.12 -18.50 4.14
CA CYS A 109 2.79 -19.07 4.24
C CYS A 109 1.78 -18.02 4.74
N ARG A 110 0.64 -17.95 4.05
CA ARG A 110 -0.49 -17.07 4.35
C ARG A 110 -1.78 -17.85 4.52
N ILE A 111 -2.62 -17.37 5.44
CA ILE A 111 -4.00 -17.79 5.61
C ILE A 111 -4.86 -16.71 4.96
N LYS A 112 -5.50 -17.03 3.85
CA LYS A 112 -6.31 -16.06 3.09
C LYS A 112 -7.65 -15.80 3.77
N ALA A 113 -8.36 -14.77 3.32
CA ALA A 113 -9.75 -14.56 3.72
C ALA A 113 -10.58 -15.83 3.48
N MET A 114 -11.52 -16.11 4.39
CA MET A 114 -12.38 -17.31 4.40
C MET A 114 -11.66 -18.65 4.62
N GLU A 115 -10.33 -18.68 4.73
CA GLU A 115 -9.61 -19.93 5.01
C GLU A 115 -9.68 -20.29 6.50
N PRO A 116 -9.80 -21.59 6.82
CA PRO A 116 -9.68 -22.04 8.20
C PRO A 116 -8.23 -21.96 8.69
N TYR A 117 -8.07 -21.68 9.97
CA TYR A 117 -6.76 -21.64 10.61
C TYR A 117 -6.83 -22.04 12.09
N MET A 118 -5.65 -22.20 12.69
CA MET A 118 -5.47 -22.56 14.08
C MET A 118 -4.87 -21.37 14.83
N VAL A 119 -5.48 -21.01 15.95
CA VAL A 119 -5.01 -19.94 16.84
C VAL A 119 -4.96 -20.44 18.28
N GLU A 120 -4.02 -19.94 19.07
CA GLU A 120 -3.90 -20.29 20.48
C GLU A 120 -5.15 -19.82 21.26
N LYS A 121 -5.68 -20.67 22.15
CA LYS A 121 -6.86 -20.37 22.99
C LYS A 121 -6.60 -19.26 23.99
N LYS A 122 -5.35 -19.12 24.43
CA LYS A 122 -4.89 -18.07 25.34
C LYS A 122 -3.79 -17.32 24.63
N ILE A 123 -4.03 -16.05 24.32
CA ILE A 123 -3.00 -15.19 23.73
C ILE A 123 -1.93 -14.96 24.79
N GLN A 124 -0.70 -15.42 24.54
CA GLN A 124 0.44 -15.11 25.40
C GLN A 124 1.06 -13.79 24.94
N GLY A 125 0.77 -12.71 25.65
CA GLY A 125 1.27 -11.37 25.29
C GLY A 125 0.35 -10.64 24.31
N SER A 126 0.93 -9.76 23.48
CA SER A 126 0.20 -8.90 22.54
C SER A 126 0.14 -9.43 21.10
N ILE A 127 0.74 -10.59 20.81
CA ILE A 127 0.85 -11.12 19.45
C ILE A 127 0.02 -12.40 19.33
N GLU A 128 -0.96 -12.38 18.44
CA GLU A 128 -1.75 -13.55 18.08
C GLU A 128 -0.91 -14.47 17.17
N ILE A 129 -0.64 -15.69 17.64
CA ILE A 129 0.10 -16.68 16.86
C ILE A 129 -0.90 -17.52 16.06
N ASN A 130 -0.70 -17.55 14.75
CA ASN A 130 -1.60 -18.19 13.79
C ASN A 130 -0.86 -19.29 13.02
N TYR A 131 -1.52 -20.41 12.78
CA TYR A 131 -1.03 -21.46 11.89
C TYR A 131 -2.11 -21.81 10.86
N CYS A 132 -1.73 -21.95 9.59
CA CYS A 132 -2.63 -22.57 8.63
C CYS A 132 -2.90 -24.04 9.03
N VAL A 133 -4.02 -24.60 8.60
CA VAL A 133 -4.42 -25.96 8.99
C VAL A 133 -3.35 -26.99 8.60
N GLU A 134 -2.74 -26.84 7.42
CA GLU A 134 -1.73 -27.77 6.93
C GLU A 134 -0.45 -27.72 7.78
N CYS A 135 0.13 -26.54 7.99
CA CYS A 135 1.33 -26.39 8.81
C CYS A 135 1.10 -26.83 10.26
N PHE A 136 -0.06 -26.50 10.84
CA PHE A 136 -0.42 -26.97 12.17
C PHE A 136 -0.50 -28.49 12.26
N SER A 137 -1.00 -29.16 11.21
CA SER A 137 -1.09 -30.62 11.18
C SER A 137 0.30 -31.28 11.23
N LYS A 138 1.29 -30.67 10.54
CA LYS A 138 2.68 -31.13 10.44
C LYS A 138 3.54 -30.78 11.66
N ALA A 139 3.14 -29.79 12.45
CA ALA A 139 3.89 -29.37 13.64
C ALA A 139 3.92 -30.48 14.71
N THR A 140 5.14 -30.79 15.18
CA THR A 140 5.40 -31.86 16.17
C THR A 140 5.68 -31.32 17.57
N ASP A 141 6.04 -30.04 17.68
CA ASP A 141 6.48 -29.32 18.87
C ASP A 141 5.34 -28.55 19.57
N LEU A 142 4.14 -28.51 18.97
CA LEU A 142 2.98 -27.81 19.52
C LEU A 142 2.09 -28.73 20.37
N ASP A 143 1.70 -28.25 21.57
CA ASP A 143 0.61 -28.84 22.33
C ASP A 143 -0.75 -28.50 21.69
N LYS A 144 -1.22 -29.38 20.80
CA LYS A 144 -2.43 -29.16 19.99
C LYS A 144 -3.70 -28.87 20.80
N LYS A 145 -3.75 -29.26 22.09
CA LYS A 145 -4.92 -29.00 22.97
C LYS A 145 -5.11 -27.51 23.28
N LYS A 146 -4.04 -26.71 23.17
CA LYS A 146 -4.05 -25.26 23.41
C LYS A 146 -4.63 -24.45 22.25
N TRP A 147 -5.00 -25.09 21.14
CA TRP A 147 -5.39 -24.38 19.92
C TRP A 147 -6.87 -24.55 19.62
N LYS A 148 -7.47 -23.56 18.96
CA LYS A 148 -8.83 -23.60 18.44
C LYS A 148 -8.82 -23.33 16.93
N ARG A 149 -9.75 -23.96 16.22
CA ARG A 149 -9.96 -23.75 14.78
C ARG A 149 -10.88 -22.55 14.59
N MET A 150 -10.47 -21.61 13.73
CA MET A 150 -11.21 -20.40 13.37
C MET A 150 -11.29 -20.30 11.84
N ILE A 151 -12.09 -19.35 11.34
CA ILE A 151 -12.13 -18.97 9.92
C ILE A 151 -11.64 -17.52 9.84
N ASN A 152 -10.78 -17.22 8.87
CA ASN A 152 -10.23 -15.87 8.72
C ASN A 152 -11.29 -14.93 8.11
N VAL A 153 -12.09 -14.32 9.00
CA VAL A 153 -13.10 -13.32 8.67
C VAL A 153 -13.02 -12.15 9.65
N ASN A 154 -13.43 -10.97 9.19
CA ASN A 154 -13.60 -9.78 10.02
C ASN A 154 -15.07 -9.71 10.45
N GLU A 155 -15.36 -10.01 11.72
CA GLU A 155 -16.74 -10.06 12.21
C GLU A 155 -17.41 -8.68 12.35
N LYS A 156 -16.66 -7.58 12.16
CA LYS A 156 -17.21 -6.22 12.19
C LYS A 156 -18.12 -5.99 10.98
N ILE A 157 -19.20 -5.26 11.24
CA ILE A 157 -20.14 -4.77 10.22
C ILE A 157 -20.11 -3.23 10.21
N GLU A 158 -20.39 -2.65 9.05
CA GLU A 158 -20.54 -1.20 8.92
C GLU A 158 -21.67 -0.68 9.80
N LYS A 159 -21.40 0.41 10.51
CA LYS A 159 -22.43 1.06 11.31
C LYS A 159 -23.46 1.73 10.39
N VAL A 160 -24.73 1.64 10.78
CA VAL A 160 -25.81 2.41 10.16
C VAL A 160 -26.14 3.60 11.06
N LEU A 161 -25.99 4.79 10.50
CA LEU A 161 -26.25 6.07 11.13
C LEU A 161 -27.65 6.57 10.74
N SER A 162 -28.33 7.27 11.65
CA SER A 162 -29.62 7.90 11.41
C SER A 162 -29.46 9.42 11.46
N CYS A 163 -29.74 10.10 10.35
CA CYS A 163 -29.60 11.56 10.30
C CYS A 163 -30.57 12.23 11.29
N GLN A 164 -30.08 13.13 12.14
CA GLN A 164 -30.91 13.84 13.12
C GLN A 164 -31.95 14.77 12.49
N GLU A 165 -31.70 15.28 11.27
CA GLU A 165 -32.63 16.19 10.60
C GLU A 165 -33.68 15.48 9.73
N CYS A 166 -33.23 14.61 8.80
CA CYS A 166 -34.15 13.96 7.86
C CYS A 166 -34.56 12.53 8.27
N GLY A 167 -33.97 11.96 9.31
CA GLY A 167 -34.25 10.59 9.78
C GLY A 167 -33.79 9.47 8.82
N MET A 168 -33.16 9.82 7.69
CA MET A 168 -32.71 8.85 6.70
C MET A 168 -31.50 8.06 7.21
N LEU A 169 -31.42 6.80 6.79
CA LEU A 169 -30.38 5.86 7.21
C LEU A 169 -29.23 5.78 6.21
N TRP A 170 -28.01 5.80 6.74
CA TRP A 170 -26.76 5.81 5.97
C TRP A 170 -25.77 4.81 6.56
N HIS A 171 -24.99 4.12 5.74
CA HIS A 171 -23.74 3.55 6.25
C HIS A 171 -22.77 4.67 6.61
N GLU A 172 -22.04 4.50 7.71
CA GLU A 172 -20.94 5.39 8.12
C GLU A 172 -19.93 5.57 6.97
N GLN A 173 -19.55 4.48 6.30
CA GLN A 173 -18.61 4.48 5.17
C GLN A 173 -19.19 5.14 3.90
N CYS A 174 -20.50 5.41 3.86
CA CYS A 174 -21.11 6.21 2.79
C CYS A 174 -21.26 7.69 3.14
N SER A 175 -21.24 8.03 4.44
CA SER A 175 -21.61 9.36 4.91
C SER A 175 -20.44 10.33 4.94
N PHE A 176 -19.19 9.84 5.04
CA PHE A 176 -17.99 10.66 5.29
C PHE A 176 -18.02 11.36 6.65
N TYR A 177 -18.75 10.79 7.61
CA TYR A 177 -18.86 11.30 8.97
C TYR A 177 -17.98 10.49 9.93
N TYR A 178 -17.15 11.17 10.71
CA TYR A 178 -16.13 10.54 11.58
C TYR A 178 -16.26 10.93 13.06
N ASP A 179 -17.24 11.78 13.37
CA ASP A 179 -17.47 12.32 14.71
C ASP A 179 -18.51 11.44 15.44
N ASP A 180 -19.13 11.93 16.52
CA ASP A 180 -20.05 11.12 17.33
C ASP A 180 -21.26 10.64 16.50
N PRO A 181 -21.47 9.31 16.31
CA PRO A 181 -22.59 8.75 15.57
C PRO A 181 -23.97 9.26 16.04
N GLU A 182 -24.10 9.63 17.31
CA GLU A 182 -25.36 10.16 17.86
C GLU A 182 -25.68 11.56 17.32
N GLU A 183 -24.67 12.34 16.91
CA GLU A 183 -24.79 13.71 16.38
C GLU A 183 -24.84 13.77 14.84
N PHE A 184 -25.00 12.62 14.18
CA PHE A 184 -24.92 12.53 12.73
C PHE A 184 -26.00 13.37 11.99
N ILE A 185 -25.55 14.33 11.19
CA ILE A 185 -26.36 15.06 10.19
C ILE A 185 -25.80 14.76 8.81
N CYS A 186 -26.60 14.20 7.90
CA CYS A 186 -26.12 13.79 6.58
C CYS A 186 -25.69 14.97 5.71
N ARG A 187 -24.77 14.73 4.77
CA ARG A 187 -24.25 15.75 3.84
C ARG A 187 -25.30 16.46 2.98
N SER A 188 -26.47 15.86 2.80
CA SER A 188 -27.60 16.50 2.10
C SER A 188 -28.34 17.53 2.96
N CYS A 189 -28.29 17.38 4.29
CA CYS A 189 -28.86 18.32 5.26
C CYS A 189 -27.85 19.42 5.62
N ASP A 190 -26.59 19.06 5.81
CA ASP A 190 -25.49 20.00 6.05
C ASP A 190 -24.28 19.62 5.18
N SER A 191 -24.11 20.31 4.06
CA SER A 191 -22.98 20.06 3.17
C SER A 191 -21.66 20.64 3.67
N ASP A 192 -21.72 21.68 4.50
CA ASP A 192 -20.57 22.51 4.86
C ASP A 192 -19.77 21.90 6.02
N ALA A 193 -20.39 21.02 6.81
CA ALA A 193 -19.74 20.24 7.85
C ALA A 193 -18.70 19.21 7.33
N TYR A 194 -18.66 18.92 6.03
CA TYR A 194 -17.88 17.81 5.47
C TYR A 194 -16.62 18.24 4.73
N GLN A 195 -15.47 18.11 5.40
CA GLN A 195 -14.15 18.30 4.78
C GLN A 195 -13.72 17.08 3.96
N THR A 196 -14.20 17.02 2.71
CA THR A 196 -13.91 15.93 1.76
C THR A 196 -12.72 16.21 0.83
N VAL A 197 -12.15 17.42 0.94
CA VAL A 197 -11.00 17.86 0.16
C VAL A 197 -9.93 18.50 1.01
N LEU A 198 -8.69 18.36 0.56
CA LEU A 198 -7.55 19.03 1.14
C LEU A 198 -7.68 20.55 1.01
N THR A 199 -7.39 21.26 2.09
CA THR A 199 -7.32 22.72 2.18
C THR A 199 -5.91 23.22 1.94
N ASP A 200 -5.76 24.55 1.95
CA ASP A 200 -4.46 25.20 1.83
C ASP A 200 -3.66 25.22 3.16
N LYS A 201 -4.27 24.84 4.30
CA LYS A 201 -3.62 24.80 5.64
C LYS A 201 -2.35 23.94 5.63
N THR A 202 -2.37 22.86 4.85
CA THR A 202 -1.32 21.84 4.86
C THR A 202 -0.30 21.95 3.73
N ARG A 203 -0.39 22.99 2.90
CA ARG A 203 0.49 23.16 1.74
C ARG A 203 1.93 23.48 2.14
N THR A 204 2.84 22.97 1.32
CA THR A 204 4.29 23.11 1.44
C THR A 204 4.88 23.24 0.03
N ARG A 205 6.10 23.78 -0.08
CA ARG A 205 6.71 24.10 -1.39
C ARG A 205 6.90 22.87 -2.28
N ASP A 206 7.24 21.74 -1.66
CA ASP A 206 7.34 20.41 -2.27
C ASP A 206 5.97 19.86 -2.67
N SER A 207 4.94 20.01 -1.83
CA SER A 207 3.56 19.64 -2.18
C SER A 207 3.11 20.39 -3.44
N ASP A 208 3.30 21.71 -3.46
CA ASP A 208 2.94 22.57 -4.60
C ASP A 208 3.75 22.23 -5.85
N PHE A 209 5.04 21.94 -5.68
CA PHE A 209 5.91 21.55 -6.76
C PHE A 209 5.46 20.24 -7.40
N MET A 210 5.20 19.22 -6.60
CA MET A 210 4.77 17.92 -7.09
C MET A 210 3.36 18.00 -7.69
N GLU A 211 2.41 18.64 -7.01
CA GLU A 211 1.03 18.81 -7.47
C GLU A 211 1.00 19.50 -8.85
N ARG A 212 1.69 20.62 -9.00
CA ARG A 212 1.75 21.35 -10.28
C ARG A 212 2.38 20.49 -11.39
N THR A 213 3.53 19.87 -11.12
CA THR A 213 4.25 19.08 -12.13
C THR A 213 3.45 17.87 -12.60
N LEU A 214 2.74 17.19 -11.68
CA LEU A 214 1.90 16.04 -12.00
C LEU A 214 0.66 16.43 -12.82
N ASN A 215 0.02 17.56 -12.49
CA ASN A 215 -1.11 18.04 -13.29
C ASN A 215 -0.67 18.53 -14.67
N GLU A 216 0.46 19.22 -14.79
CA GLU A 216 1.05 19.60 -16.09
C GLU A 216 1.35 18.37 -16.95
N PHE A 217 1.93 17.32 -16.34
CA PHE A 217 2.16 16.04 -17.02
C PHE A 217 0.85 15.41 -17.49
N LEU A 218 -0.16 15.33 -16.64
CA LEU A 218 -1.43 14.70 -16.95
C LEU A 218 -2.19 15.47 -18.06
N ASP A 219 -2.19 16.80 -17.99
CA ASP A 219 -2.76 17.67 -19.03
C ASP A 219 -2.06 17.46 -20.38
N SER A 220 -0.72 17.31 -20.38
CA SER A 220 0.04 17.02 -21.60
C SER A 220 -0.35 15.68 -22.25
N LYS A 221 -0.71 14.68 -21.44
CA LYS A 221 -1.12 13.35 -21.91
C LYS A 221 -2.53 13.33 -22.49
N LEU A 222 -3.38 14.23 -22.03
CA LEU A 222 -4.78 14.30 -22.44
C LEU A 222 -5.03 15.23 -23.63
N GLY A 223 -3.98 15.87 -24.14
CA GLY A 223 -4.01 16.59 -25.41
C GLY A 223 -4.87 17.85 -25.41
N GLY A 224 -5.11 18.45 -24.24
CA GLY A 224 -5.83 19.72 -24.11
C GLY A 224 -7.32 19.69 -24.45
N ASP A 225 -7.92 18.52 -24.67
CA ASP A 225 -9.36 18.36 -24.92
C ASP A 225 -10.15 18.73 -23.65
N PRO A 226 -10.95 19.82 -23.67
CA PRO A 226 -11.71 20.26 -22.50
C PRO A 226 -12.70 19.21 -21.99
N GLN A 227 -13.18 18.31 -22.85
CA GLN A 227 -14.10 17.23 -22.47
C GLN A 227 -13.39 16.02 -21.86
N LYS A 228 -12.06 15.92 -22.02
CA LYS A 228 -11.21 14.87 -21.43
C LYS A 228 -10.35 15.38 -20.29
N LYS A 229 -10.61 16.59 -19.77
CA LYS A 229 -9.87 17.09 -18.62
C LYS A 229 -10.01 16.12 -17.46
N PRO A 230 -8.88 15.61 -16.94
CA PRO A 230 -8.91 14.64 -15.88
C PRO A 230 -9.34 15.36 -14.60
N GLN A 231 -9.77 14.56 -13.64
CA GLN A 231 -9.83 15.03 -12.28
C GLN A 231 -8.43 15.42 -11.79
N LYS A 232 -8.32 16.57 -11.13
CA LYS A 232 -7.04 17.12 -10.66
C LYS A 232 -6.36 16.15 -9.69
N ILE A 233 -5.04 16.05 -9.80
CA ILE A 233 -4.20 15.40 -8.80
C ILE A 233 -3.92 16.42 -7.69
N SER A 234 -4.04 16.00 -6.43
CA SER A 234 -3.65 16.78 -5.26
C SER A 234 -2.49 16.07 -4.56
N VAL A 235 -1.50 16.81 -4.08
CA VAL A 235 -0.36 16.23 -3.34
C VAL A 235 -0.25 16.90 -1.98
N ARG A 236 -0.07 16.10 -0.92
CA ARG A 236 0.31 16.60 0.40
C ARG A 236 1.48 15.83 0.93
N ILE A 237 2.42 16.58 1.50
CA ILE A 237 3.65 16.04 2.02
C ILE A 237 3.77 16.39 3.49
N VAL A 238 4.04 15.35 4.27
CA VAL A 238 4.32 15.44 5.69
C VAL A 238 5.79 15.14 5.90
N ARG A 239 6.48 15.94 6.71
CA ARG A 239 7.91 15.76 7.04
C ARG A 239 8.09 15.76 8.55
N ALA A 240 8.86 14.81 9.07
CA ALA A 240 9.19 14.70 10.48
C ALA A 240 10.69 14.45 10.68
N GLN A 241 11.29 15.09 11.69
CA GLN A 241 12.65 14.74 12.12
C GLN A 241 12.60 13.41 12.87
N SER A 242 13.54 12.51 12.58
CA SER A 242 13.57 11.15 13.12
C SER A 242 15.00 10.66 13.22
N ASP A 243 15.83 11.43 13.93
CA ASP A 243 17.23 11.06 14.21
C ASP A 243 17.28 9.74 14.98
N VAL A 244 18.29 8.93 14.68
CA VAL A 244 18.49 7.63 15.31
C VAL A 244 19.87 7.56 15.92
N ASP A 245 19.98 7.09 17.16
CA ASP A 245 21.29 6.85 17.76
C ASP A 245 22.03 5.80 16.92
N THR A 246 23.26 6.12 16.52
CA THR A 246 24.07 5.27 15.65
C THR A 246 24.23 3.87 16.25
N ILE A 247 24.32 3.76 17.58
CA ILE A 247 24.48 2.50 18.30
C ILE A 247 23.25 1.58 18.18
N ASN A 248 22.06 2.13 17.95
CA ASN A 248 20.84 1.34 17.77
C ASN A 248 20.74 0.71 16.37
N LEU A 249 21.51 1.24 15.41
CA LEU A 249 21.59 0.73 14.04
C LEU A 249 22.86 -0.09 13.80
N ALA A 250 23.97 0.29 14.44
CA ALA A 250 25.27 -0.29 14.19
C ALA A 250 25.32 -1.77 14.63
N PRO A 251 25.96 -2.65 13.85
CA PRO A 251 26.25 -4.00 14.30
C PRO A 251 27.21 -3.97 15.51
N GLY A 252 26.85 -4.70 16.57
CA GLY A 252 27.56 -4.72 17.86
C GLY A 252 29.08 -4.83 17.72
N MET A 253 29.54 -5.80 16.93
CA MET A 253 30.96 -6.08 16.71
C MET A 253 31.69 -4.91 16.05
N PHE A 254 31.02 -4.09 15.24
CA PHE A 254 31.64 -2.97 14.50
C PHE A 254 31.19 -1.60 15.02
N SER A 255 30.59 -1.53 16.20
CA SER A 255 30.02 -0.30 16.77
C SER A 255 30.99 0.88 16.73
N ASN A 256 32.26 0.67 17.09
CA ASN A 256 33.28 1.71 17.10
C ASN A 256 33.56 2.27 15.69
N GLU A 257 33.61 1.39 14.68
CA GLU A 257 33.82 1.78 13.29
C GLU A 257 32.65 2.61 12.75
N PHE A 258 31.42 2.28 13.13
CA PHE A 258 30.22 3.03 12.76
C PHE A 258 30.12 4.36 13.52
N LEU A 259 30.35 4.39 14.83
CA LEU A 259 30.38 5.62 15.63
C LEU A 259 31.44 6.60 15.12
N LYS A 260 32.60 6.12 14.67
CA LYS A 260 33.62 6.99 14.07
C LYS A 260 33.11 7.69 12.80
N LYS A 261 32.37 6.98 11.95
CA LYS A 261 31.88 7.48 10.66
C LYS A 261 30.60 8.32 10.80
N TYR A 262 29.66 7.89 11.63
CA TYR A 262 28.32 8.48 11.74
C TYR A 262 28.12 9.31 13.02
N LYS A 263 29.14 9.41 13.87
CA LYS A 263 29.07 10.05 15.21
C LYS A 263 27.99 9.38 16.06
N ASP A 264 27.53 10.06 17.11
CA ASP A 264 26.58 9.48 18.08
C ASP A 264 25.17 9.30 17.49
N LYS A 265 24.78 10.16 16.54
CA LYS A 265 23.46 10.12 15.90
C LYS A 265 23.56 10.20 14.38
N VAL A 266 22.81 9.32 13.72
CA VAL A 266 22.50 9.43 12.31
C VAL A 266 21.38 10.46 12.15
N GLN A 267 21.70 11.59 11.54
CA GLN A 267 20.70 12.60 11.21
C GLN A 267 19.76 12.05 10.15
N ARG A 268 18.45 12.12 10.42
CA ARG A 268 17.44 11.59 9.52
C ARG A 268 16.13 12.36 9.65
N SER A 269 15.47 12.56 8.53
CA SER A 269 14.07 12.97 8.48
C SER A 269 13.28 12.02 7.59
N VAL A 270 12.00 11.82 7.93
CA VAL A 270 11.05 11.11 7.09
C VAL A 270 10.24 12.10 6.29
N ARG A 271 9.98 11.78 5.02
CA ARG A 271 8.99 12.47 4.20
C ARG A 271 7.98 11.45 3.69
N THR A 272 6.70 11.74 3.94
CA THR A 272 5.56 10.96 3.48
C THR A 272 4.78 11.76 2.45
N ILE A 273 4.60 11.18 1.27
CA ILE A 273 3.97 11.82 0.11
C ILE A 273 2.63 11.14 -0.13
N PHE A 274 1.54 11.86 0.09
CA PHE A 274 0.18 11.40 -0.19
C PHE A 274 -0.28 11.99 -1.51
N VAL A 275 -0.71 11.14 -2.44
CA VAL A 275 -1.18 11.55 -3.76
C VAL A 275 -2.63 11.15 -3.95
N PHE A 276 -3.47 12.17 -4.08
CA PHE A 276 -4.91 12.05 -4.24
C PHE A 276 -5.33 12.45 -5.65
N GLN A 277 -6.48 11.97 -6.07
CA GLN A 277 -7.20 12.49 -7.21
C GLN A 277 -8.58 12.98 -6.79
N ARG A 278 -8.94 14.20 -7.16
CA ARG A 278 -10.23 14.80 -6.80
C ARG A 278 -11.37 14.25 -7.65
N GLN A 279 -12.00 13.15 -7.23
CA GLN A 279 -13.11 12.55 -7.96
C GLN A 279 -14.45 13.02 -7.39
N LYS A 280 -15.27 13.68 -8.22
CA LYS A 280 -16.61 14.19 -7.83
C LYS A 280 -16.59 15.05 -6.55
N GLY A 281 -15.55 15.88 -6.42
CA GLY A 281 -15.38 16.77 -5.26
C GLY A 281 -14.90 16.07 -3.99
N ILE A 282 -14.35 14.86 -4.09
CA ILE A 282 -13.80 14.08 -2.97
C ILE A 282 -12.35 13.70 -3.31
N GLU A 283 -11.43 13.84 -2.37
CA GLU A 283 -10.05 13.39 -2.57
C GLU A 283 -9.96 11.86 -2.43
N GLN A 284 -9.57 11.17 -3.50
CA GLN A 284 -9.32 9.73 -3.54
C GLN A 284 -7.82 9.48 -3.47
N LEU A 285 -7.31 9.00 -2.34
CA LEU A 285 -5.94 8.55 -2.19
C LEU A 285 -5.73 7.34 -3.12
N PHE A 286 -4.67 7.39 -3.92
CA PHE A 286 -4.36 6.30 -4.86
C PHE A 286 -2.88 5.90 -4.88
N PHE A 287 -2.00 6.72 -4.30
CA PHE A 287 -0.58 6.46 -4.24
C PHE A 287 0.03 7.12 -2.99
N ILE A 288 0.94 6.40 -2.32
CA ILE A 288 1.65 6.89 -1.13
C ILE A 288 3.12 6.46 -1.19
N ILE A 289 4.01 7.34 -0.70
CA ILE A 289 5.45 7.04 -0.56
C ILE A 289 5.92 7.45 0.83
N PHE A 290 6.66 6.58 1.52
CA PHE A 290 7.49 6.95 2.66
C PHE A 290 8.96 6.94 2.23
N THR A 291 9.68 8.00 2.60
CA THR A 291 11.08 8.18 2.26
C THR A 291 11.88 8.65 3.46
N SER A 292 13.16 8.27 3.51
CA SER A 292 14.10 8.72 4.53
C SER A 292 15.19 9.57 3.90
N GLU A 293 15.52 10.68 4.54
CA GLU A 293 16.52 11.63 4.07
C GLU A 293 17.62 11.78 5.10
N TYR A 294 18.86 11.55 4.67
CA TYR A 294 20.06 11.55 5.50
C TYR A 294 20.99 12.67 5.03
N PRO A 295 20.89 13.88 5.60
CA PRO A 295 21.78 14.98 5.25
C PRO A 295 23.21 14.63 5.66
N ASN A 296 24.19 14.89 4.79
CA ASN A 296 25.61 14.65 5.05
C ASN A 296 25.88 13.29 5.73
N HIS A 297 25.41 12.19 5.12
CA HIS A 297 25.32 10.90 5.80
C HIS A 297 26.69 10.38 6.26
N GLY A 298 26.95 10.49 7.57
CA GLY A 298 28.27 10.32 8.16
C GLY A 298 29.21 11.48 7.82
N ASP A 299 30.30 11.19 7.10
CA ASP A 299 31.20 12.21 6.55
C ASP A 299 31.05 12.30 5.00
N GLY A 300 29.91 11.84 4.46
CA GLY A 300 29.65 11.66 3.03
C GLY A 300 28.61 12.63 2.44
N PRO A 301 28.19 12.42 1.17
CA PRO A 301 27.10 13.18 0.57
C PRO A 301 25.76 12.89 1.26
N SER A 302 24.77 13.76 1.03
CA SER A 302 23.39 13.52 1.46
C SER A 302 22.72 12.40 0.66
N TRP A 303 21.94 11.56 1.33
CA TRP A 303 21.22 10.43 0.74
C TRP A 303 19.71 10.55 0.93
N PHE A 304 18.95 10.12 -0.07
CA PHE A 304 17.54 9.79 0.11
C PHE A 304 17.33 8.28 -0.08
N VAL A 305 16.35 7.73 0.63
CA VAL A 305 15.95 6.34 0.57
C VAL A 305 14.46 6.32 0.28
N LEU A 306 14.05 5.59 -0.77
CA LEU A 306 12.64 5.26 -0.96
C LEU A 306 12.37 4.02 -0.10
N ASP A 307 11.78 4.22 1.08
CA ASP A 307 11.59 3.16 2.07
C ASP A 307 10.42 2.26 1.66
N TYR A 308 9.27 2.89 1.40
CA TYR A 308 8.03 2.21 1.08
C TYR A 308 7.27 2.99 0.02
N LEU A 309 6.63 2.28 -0.91
CA LEU A 309 5.57 2.84 -1.74
C LEU A 309 4.41 1.85 -1.80
N ASP A 310 3.22 2.38 -1.96
CA ASP A 310 2.02 1.58 -2.18
C ASP A 310 1.01 2.33 -3.04
N SER A 311 0.10 1.59 -3.67
CA SER A 311 -0.87 2.17 -4.59
C SER A 311 -2.14 1.34 -4.67
N VAL A 312 -3.26 2.01 -4.93
CA VAL A 312 -4.55 1.37 -5.23
C VAL A 312 -5.06 1.82 -6.58
N GLN A 313 -5.68 0.90 -7.31
CA GLN A 313 -6.06 1.11 -8.72
C GLN A 313 -7.30 1.99 -8.96
N HIS A 314 -7.54 2.99 -8.11
CA HIS A 314 -8.68 3.91 -8.19
C HIS A 314 -8.42 5.16 -9.05
N PHE A 315 -7.19 5.35 -9.54
CA PHE A 315 -6.83 6.47 -10.43
C PHE A 315 -7.61 6.42 -11.77
N GLN A 316 -8.08 7.59 -12.23
CA GLN A 316 -8.80 7.75 -13.49
C GLN A 316 -8.17 8.84 -14.39
N PRO A 317 -8.04 8.64 -15.72
CA PRO A 317 -8.37 7.42 -16.45
C PRO A 317 -7.38 6.29 -16.12
N HIS A 318 -7.89 5.07 -15.96
CA HIS A 318 -7.06 3.92 -15.60
C HIS A 318 -5.88 3.69 -16.57
N SER A 319 -6.04 4.00 -17.86
CA SER A 319 -5.02 3.84 -18.90
C SER A 319 -3.71 4.60 -18.61
N PHE A 320 -3.78 5.72 -17.89
CA PHE A 320 -2.59 6.53 -17.57
C PHE A 320 -1.99 6.23 -16.19
N LYS A 321 -2.60 5.33 -15.41
CA LYS A 321 -2.21 5.01 -14.03
C LYS A 321 -0.71 4.75 -13.89
N THR A 322 -0.16 3.82 -14.68
CA THR A 322 1.27 3.47 -14.59
C THR A 322 2.18 4.62 -15.02
N GLU A 323 1.77 5.43 -15.99
CA GLU A 323 2.53 6.61 -16.39
C GLU A 323 2.57 7.67 -15.29
N VAL A 324 1.44 7.91 -14.62
CA VAL A 324 1.36 8.81 -13.47
C VAL A 324 2.19 8.29 -12.30
N TYR A 325 2.19 6.99 -12.00
CA TYR A 325 3.03 6.41 -10.95
C TYR A 325 4.52 6.64 -11.22
N ASN A 326 4.96 6.46 -12.47
CA ASN A 326 6.33 6.77 -12.87
C ASN A 326 6.64 8.26 -12.67
N GLU A 327 5.70 9.14 -13.04
CA GLU A 327 5.89 10.58 -12.91
C GLU A 327 5.94 11.03 -11.45
N ILE A 328 5.17 10.43 -10.55
CA ILE A 328 5.24 10.72 -9.09
C ILE A 328 6.66 10.48 -8.58
N VAL A 329 7.24 9.30 -8.89
CA VAL A 329 8.61 8.96 -8.45
C VAL A 329 9.66 9.89 -9.08
N LEU A 330 9.55 10.17 -10.39
CA LEU A 330 10.49 11.06 -11.07
C LEU A 330 10.40 12.51 -10.58
N THR A 331 9.20 12.99 -10.26
CA THR A 331 8.99 14.33 -9.72
C THR A 331 9.56 14.43 -8.32
N TYR A 332 9.44 13.39 -7.50
CA TYR A 332 10.14 13.31 -6.21
C TYR A 332 11.67 13.35 -6.40
N PHE A 333 12.23 12.59 -7.34
CA PHE A 333 13.68 12.67 -7.62
C PHE A 333 14.11 14.07 -8.10
N ASP A 334 13.28 14.74 -8.91
CA ASP A 334 13.55 16.13 -9.30
C ASP A 334 13.55 17.06 -8.07
N TRP A 335 12.65 16.85 -7.11
CA TRP A 335 12.68 17.58 -5.84
C TRP A 335 13.99 17.31 -5.07
N MET A 336 14.37 16.04 -4.89
CA MET A 336 15.54 15.65 -4.11
C MET A 336 16.85 16.22 -4.67
N ARG A 337 17.05 16.20 -5.99
CA ARG A 337 18.27 16.81 -6.57
C ARG A 337 18.30 18.33 -6.34
N ARG A 338 17.14 19.00 -6.41
CA ARG A 338 17.04 20.47 -6.23
C ARG A 338 17.35 20.89 -4.81
N THR A 339 17.10 20.04 -3.82
CA THR A 339 17.41 20.26 -2.40
C THR A 339 18.78 19.71 -1.98
N GLY A 340 19.57 19.18 -2.92
CA GLY A 340 20.96 18.77 -2.68
C GLY A 340 21.17 17.30 -2.34
N PHE A 341 20.13 16.47 -2.40
CA PHE A 341 20.22 15.02 -2.22
C PHE A 341 20.48 14.34 -3.57
N LEU A 342 21.76 14.15 -3.89
CA LEU A 342 22.18 13.58 -5.18
C LEU A 342 22.38 12.06 -5.18
N LYS A 343 22.36 11.42 -4.00
CA LYS A 343 22.47 9.97 -3.86
C LYS A 343 21.14 9.39 -3.40
N GLY A 344 20.66 8.37 -4.10
CA GLY A 344 19.43 7.66 -3.80
C GLY A 344 19.67 6.18 -3.56
N TYR A 345 18.80 5.55 -2.79
CA TYR A 345 18.83 4.12 -2.53
C TYR A 345 17.42 3.53 -2.52
N ILE A 346 17.27 2.34 -3.12
CA ILE A 346 16.03 1.55 -3.12
C ILE A 346 16.37 0.10 -2.80
N TRP A 347 15.64 -0.48 -1.85
CA TRP A 347 15.56 -1.93 -1.69
C TRP A 347 14.22 -2.40 -2.24
N VAL A 348 14.27 -3.30 -3.23
CA VAL A 348 13.11 -3.81 -3.95
C VAL A 348 12.59 -5.07 -3.23
N ASP A 349 11.70 -4.86 -2.26
CA ASP A 349 11.06 -5.90 -1.45
C ASP A 349 9.53 -5.83 -1.61
N PRO A 350 8.92 -6.52 -2.60
CA PRO A 350 7.47 -6.51 -2.76
C PRO A 350 6.77 -7.25 -1.60
N PRO A 351 5.55 -6.81 -1.20
CA PRO A 351 4.73 -7.60 -0.28
C PRO A 351 4.33 -8.94 -0.90
N GLN A 352 4.05 -9.93 -0.05
CA GLN A 352 3.45 -11.17 -0.52
C GLN A 352 2.04 -10.88 -1.08
N PRO A 353 1.59 -11.56 -2.15
CA PRO A 353 0.27 -11.30 -2.72
C PRO A 353 -0.87 -11.40 -1.68
N GLY A 354 -1.62 -10.32 -1.53
CA GLY A 354 -2.72 -10.19 -0.57
C GLY A 354 -2.31 -9.76 0.84
N ASP A 355 -1.02 -9.51 1.09
CA ASP A 355 -0.58 -8.72 2.24
C ASP A 355 -0.71 -7.23 1.91
N ASP A 356 -1.20 -6.46 2.87
CA ASP A 356 -1.25 -5.01 2.79
C ASP A 356 0.10 -4.42 3.22
N TYR A 357 0.62 -3.47 2.44
CA TYR A 357 1.95 -2.88 2.69
C TYR A 357 1.84 -1.55 3.42
N LEU A 358 1.13 -0.58 2.84
CA LEU A 358 0.80 0.70 3.48
C LEU A 358 -0.70 0.98 3.47
N LEU A 359 -1.43 0.53 2.44
CA LEU A 359 -2.87 0.73 2.30
C LEU A 359 -3.62 -0.53 2.71
N ASN A 360 -4.51 -0.41 3.71
CA ASN A 360 -5.27 -1.52 4.25
C ASN A 360 -6.37 -1.98 3.27
N ILE A 361 -6.39 -3.28 2.94
CA ILE A 361 -7.25 -3.93 1.96
C ILE A 361 -7.15 -3.31 0.56
N HIS A 362 -6.51 -4.02 -0.36
CA HIS A 362 -6.45 -3.64 -1.77
C HIS A 362 -7.64 -4.15 -2.59
N PRO A 363 -7.94 -3.53 -3.76
CA PRO A 363 -8.96 -4.04 -4.65
C PRO A 363 -8.72 -5.51 -5.03
N PRO A 364 -9.72 -6.40 -4.98
CA PRO A 364 -9.51 -7.83 -5.21
C PRO A 364 -8.91 -8.17 -6.57
N GLN A 365 -9.15 -7.33 -7.58
CA GLN A 365 -8.64 -7.50 -8.94
C GLN A 365 -7.23 -6.90 -9.13
N GLN A 366 -6.68 -6.22 -8.12
CA GLN A 366 -5.36 -5.62 -8.19
C GLN A 366 -4.28 -6.71 -8.15
N LYS A 367 -3.41 -6.71 -9.17
CA LYS A 367 -2.29 -7.65 -9.26
C LYS A 367 -1.08 -7.08 -8.53
N TYR A 368 -0.52 -7.87 -7.62
CA TYR A 368 0.75 -7.57 -6.94
C TYR A 368 1.93 -7.90 -7.86
N PRO A 369 2.91 -6.99 -8.03
CA PRO A 369 4.12 -7.31 -8.78
C PRO A 369 5.02 -8.23 -7.95
N GLY A 370 5.44 -9.36 -8.53
CA GLY A 370 6.52 -10.16 -7.95
C GLY A 370 7.89 -9.44 -8.05
N PRO A 371 8.93 -9.98 -7.41
CA PRO A 371 10.24 -9.31 -7.28
C PRO A 371 10.84 -8.84 -8.61
N GLU A 372 10.90 -9.70 -9.61
CA GLU A 372 11.47 -9.35 -10.93
C GLU A 372 10.67 -8.24 -11.63
N ARG A 373 9.33 -8.33 -11.57
CA ARG A 373 8.46 -7.32 -12.19
C ARG A 373 8.66 -5.95 -11.54
N LEU A 374 8.79 -5.91 -10.22
CA LEU A 374 9.02 -4.67 -9.49
C LEU A 374 10.42 -4.10 -9.76
N GLN A 375 11.45 -4.94 -9.81
CA GLN A 375 12.82 -4.55 -10.20
C GLN A 375 12.86 -3.94 -11.61
N ASN A 376 12.16 -4.55 -12.56
CA ASN A 376 12.04 -4.05 -13.93
C ASN A 376 11.27 -2.72 -13.97
N TRP A 377 10.22 -2.57 -13.17
CA TRP A 377 9.49 -1.30 -13.08
C TRP A 377 10.38 -0.15 -12.60
N TYR A 378 11.14 -0.34 -11.50
CA TYR A 378 12.10 0.67 -11.04
C TYR A 378 13.19 0.97 -12.09
N SER A 379 13.74 -0.06 -12.73
CA SER A 379 14.73 0.11 -13.80
C SER A 379 14.19 0.96 -14.95
N ASN A 380 12.93 0.74 -15.34
CA ASN A 380 12.25 1.52 -16.37
C ASN A 380 12.02 2.98 -15.95
N VAL A 381 11.60 3.22 -14.70
CA VAL A 381 11.45 4.57 -14.14
C VAL A 381 12.80 5.30 -14.17
N LEU A 382 13.87 4.66 -13.70
CA LEU A 382 15.21 5.24 -13.65
C LEU A 382 15.79 5.48 -15.05
N ALA A 383 15.53 4.60 -16.02
CA ALA A 383 15.91 4.79 -17.42
C ALA A 383 15.19 5.99 -18.06
N LYS A 384 13.90 6.17 -17.76
CA LYS A 384 13.15 7.39 -18.16
C LYS A 384 13.75 8.64 -17.51
N GLY A 385 14.09 8.57 -16.22
CA GLY A 385 14.78 9.65 -15.51
C GLY A 385 16.12 10.01 -16.13
N ARG A 386 16.90 9.01 -16.59
CA ARG A 386 18.16 9.23 -17.31
C ARG A 386 17.94 9.92 -18.65
N THR A 387 16.93 9.48 -19.41
CA THR A 387 16.57 10.08 -20.70
C THR A 387 16.16 11.56 -20.55
N ARG A 388 15.51 11.92 -19.42
CA ARG A 388 15.13 13.30 -19.08
C ARG A 388 16.26 14.13 -18.46
N GLY A 389 17.45 13.56 -18.26
CA GLY A 389 18.57 14.22 -17.60
C GLY A 389 18.41 14.40 -16.08
N LEU A 390 17.43 13.77 -15.45
CA LEU A 390 17.21 13.82 -13.99
C LEU A 390 18.13 12.84 -13.24
N VAL A 391 18.34 11.65 -13.82
CA VAL A 391 19.19 10.59 -13.25
C VAL A 391 20.49 10.52 -14.04
N ARG A 392 21.62 10.79 -13.40
CA ARG A 392 22.94 10.63 -14.03
C ARG A 392 23.23 9.16 -14.29
N GLU A 393 23.09 8.35 -13.24
CA GLU A 393 23.34 6.92 -13.30
C GLU A 393 22.57 6.17 -12.21
N PHE A 394 22.39 4.88 -12.44
CA PHE A 394 21.88 3.96 -11.42
C PHE A 394 22.54 2.60 -11.63
N ARG A 395 22.79 1.89 -10.53
CA ARG A 395 23.50 0.62 -10.50
C ARG A 395 22.86 -0.29 -9.46
N ASP A 396 22.85 -1.58 -9.73
CA ASP A 396 22.50 -2.57 -8.72
C ASP A 396 23.71 -2.86 -7.80
N PHE A 397 23.47 -3.59 -6.72
CA PHE A 397 24.51 -3.99 -5.77
C PHE A 397 25.62 -4.82 -6.43
N GLY A 398 25.28 -5.65 -7.42
CA GLY A 398 26.24 -6.38 -8.22
C GLY A 398 27.26 -5.49 -8.94
N ALA A 399 26.78 -4.43 -9.57
CA ALA A 399 27.59 -3.44 -10.26
C ALA A 399 28.47 -2.65 -9.29
N GLU A 400 27.93 -2.20 -8.14
CA GLU A 400 28.72 -1.54 -7.09
C GLU A 400 29.84 -2.46 -6.54
N LYS A 401 29.55 -3.77 -6.38
CA LYS A 401 30.54 -4.76 -5.96
C LYS A 401 31.64 -4.97 -7.00
N LYS A 402 31.31 -5.01 -8.29
CA LYS A 402 32.30 -5.07 -9.39
C LYS A 402 33.21 -3.84 -9.39
N LEU A 403 32.70 -2.68 -9.00
CA LEU A 403 33.47 -1.45 -8.80
C LEU A 403 34.28 -1.42 -7.48
N ARG A 404 34.26 -2.50 -6.70
CA ARG A 404 35.00 -2.64 -5.42
C ARG A 404 34.68 -1.54 -4.40
N LYS A 405 33.41 -1.12 -4.35
CA LYS A 405 32.93 -0.04 -3.48
C LYS A 405 32.79 -0.46 -2.02
N PHE A 406 32.62 -1.76 -1.76
CA PHE A 406 32.47 -2.33 -0.43
C PHE A 406 33.78 -3.01 0.01
N LYS A 407 34.58 -2.34 0.86
CA LYS A 407 35.86 -2.86 1.37
C LYS A 407 35.83 -3.16 2.87
N LYS A 408 35.00 -2.43 3.61
CA LYS A 408 34.74 -2.61 5.05
C LYS A 408 33.24 -2.56 5.33
N PRO A 409 32.76 -3.10 6.47
CA PRO A 409 31.32 -3.12 6.79
C PRO A 409 30.66 -1.73 6.72
N THR A 410 31.37 -0.67 7.10
CA THR A 410 30.87 0.71 7.05
C THR A 410 30.68 1.26 5.64
N ASP A 411 31.11 0.56 4.59
CA ASP A 411 30.85 0.93 3.19
C ASP A 411 29.50 0.40 2.68
N LEU A 412 28.90 -0.59 3.36
CA LEU A 412 27.55 -1.08 3.04
C LEU A 412 26.50 0.00 3.36
N PRO A 413 25.34 -0.02 2.68
CA PRO A 413 24.23 0.85 3.02
C PRO A 413 23.90 0.78 4.52
N PHE A 414 23.78 1.96 5.13
CA PHE A 414 23.53 2.08 6.57
C PHE A 414 22.37 3.03 6.77
N PHE A 415 21.15 2.51 6.61
CA PHE A 415 19.92 3.27 6.73
C PHE A 415 18.98 2.58 7.73
N HIS A 416 18.10 3.34 8.35
CA HIS A 416 17.11 2.85 9.31
C HIS A 416 16.21 1.80 8.63
N ALA A 417 16.00 0.66 9.27
CA ALA A 417 15.19 -0.45 8.77
C ALA A 417 15.57 -1.02 7.39
N SER A 418 16.75 -0.68 6.84
CA SER A 418 17.21 -1.24 5.56
C SER A 418 17.74 -2.68 5.69
N LEU A 419 17.69 -3.43 4.59
CA LEU A 419 18.21 -4.80 4.47
C LEU A 419 19.62 -4.96 5.09
N TRP A 420 20.58 -4.15 4.64
CA TRP A 420 21.98 -4.31 5.05
C TRP A 420 22.21 -3.98 6.52
N THR A 421 21.55 -2.95 7.07
CA THR A 421 21.63 -2.64 8.50
C THR A 421 21.14 -3.82 9.34
N ASN A 422 19.99 -4.40 8.97
CA ASN A 422 19.41 -5.53 9.70
C ASN A 422 20.26 -6.81 9.59
N LEU A 423 20.73 -7.14 8.39
CA LEU A 423 21.61 -8.29 8.16
C LEU A 423 22.94 -8.14 8.91
N MET A 424 23.56 -6.95 8.86
CA MET A 424 24.80 -6.71 9.59
C MET A 424 24.62 -6.91 11.10
N ALA A 425 23.52 -6.40 11.67
CA ALA A 425 23.22 -6.59 13.09
C ALA A 425 23.00 -8.07 13.43
N LEU A 426 22.17 -8.78 12.65
CA LEU A 426 21.87 -10.21 12.85
C LEU A 426 23.14 -11.06 12.83
N TYR A 427 23.97 -10.91 11.81
CA TYR A 427 25.22 -11.66 11.68
C TYR A 427 26.24 -11.26 12.74
N SER A 428 26.27 -9.99 13.14
CA SER A 428 27.12 -9.53 14.24
C SER A 428 26.76 -10.22 15.55
N ASP A 429 25.47 -10.27 15.89
CA ASP A 429 25.00 -10.91 17.13
C ASP A 429 25.33 -12.41 17.14
N ASP A 430 25.08 -13.12 16.02
CA ASP A 430 25.40 -14.55 15.87
C ASP A 430 26.92 -14.82 15.98
N MET A 431 27.73 -13.94 15.40
CA MET A 431 29.18 -14.03 15.48
C MET A 431 29.70 -13.80 16.90
N GLU A 432 29.12 -12.88 17.67
CA GLU A 432 29.47 -12.65 19.07
C GLU A 432 29.13 -13.85 19.94
N GLU A 433 27.92 -14.39 19.79
CA GLU A 433 27.46 -15.58 20.50
C GLU A 433 28.37 -16.78 20.24
N LYS A 434 28.72 -17.01 18.97
CA LYS A 434 29.60 -18.11 18.53
C LYS A 434 31.10 -17.81 18.63
N ARG A 435 31.48 -16.63 19.13
CA ARG A 435 32.87 -16.16 19.26
C ARG A 435 33.66 -16.22 17.94
N ILE A 436 33.00 -15.92 16.82
CA ILE A 436 33.61 -15.90 15.49
C ILE A 436 34.38 -14.58 15.31
N PRO A 437 35.64 -14.60 14.83
CA PRO A 437 36.42 -13.39 14.65
C PRO A 437 35.87 -12.49 13.53
N LYS A 438 36.01 -11.15 13.68
CA LYS A 438 35.58 -10.14 12.68
C LYS A 438 36.07 -10.43 11.25
N SER A 439 37.24 -11.07 11.10
CA SER A 439 37.83 -11.41 9.79
C SER A 439 36.97 -12.36 8.95
N LYS A 440 36.02 -13.08 9.56
CA LYS A 440 35.10 -13.99 8.87
C LYS A 440 33.79 -13.33 8.41
N PHE A 441 33.54 -12.08 8.78
CA PHE A 441 32.31 -11.36 8.44
C PHE A 441 31.95 -11.44 6.96
N TRP A 442 32.89 -11.12 6.07
CA TRP A 442 32.66 -11.15 4.62
C TRP A 442 32.34 -12.54 4.08
N THR A 443 32.90 -13.59 4.69
CA THR A 443 32.60 -14.98 4.32
C THR A 443 31.20 -15.36 4.74
N LEU A 444 30.76 -14.94 5.93
CA LEU A 444 29.43 -15.23 6.44
C LEU A 444 28.33 -14.47 5.69
N MET A 445 28.56 -13.21 5.35
CA MET A 445 27.62 -12.39 4.55
C MET A 445 27.60 -12.73 3.05
N ALA A 446 28.50 -13.60 2.58
CA ALA A 446 28.64 -13.93 1.16
C ALA A 446 27.34 -14.46 0.50
N PRO A 447 26.53 -15.31 1.14
CA PRO A 447 25.24 -15.74 0.62
C PRO A 447 24.29 -14.56 0.41
N GLU A 448 24.21 -13.64 1.37
CA GLU A 448 23.35 -12.45 1.28
C GLU A 448 23.75 -11.56 0.10
N PHE A 449 25.05 -11.32 -0.08
CA PHE A 449 25.55 -10.58 -1.24
C PHE A 449 25.23 -11.26 -2.58
N LYS A 450 25.03 -12.58 -2.60
CA LYS A 450 24.65 -13.34 -3.79
C LYS A 450 23.14 -13.32 -4.02
N GLY A 451 22.34 -13.37 -2.96
CA GLY A 451 20.89 -13.27 -3.02
C GLY A 451 20.40 -11.89 -3.45
N HIS A 452 21.11 -10.84 -3.04
CA HIS A 452 20.66 -9.45 -3.14
C HIS A 452 21.42 -8.63 -4.21
N VAL A 453 21.77 -9.26 -5.33
CA VAL A 453 22.57 -8.62 -6.39
C VAL A 453 21.79 -7.56 -7.15
N LYS A 454 20.49 -7.79 -7.39
CA LYS A 454 19.65 -7.01 -8.33
C LYS A 454 18.59 -6.14 -7.67
N ASP A 455 18.21 -6.46 -6.43
CA ASP A 455 17.11 -5.84 -5.69
C ASP A 455 17.56 -4.65 -4.83
N ASN A 456 18.83 -4.29 -4.86
CA ASN A 456 19.38 -3.15 -4.15
C ASN A 456 19.94 -2.16 -5.18
N ILE A 457 19.25 -1.04 -5.37
CA ILE A 457 19.52 -0.07 -6.44
C ILE A 457 20.09 1.22 -5.84
N PHE A 458 21.27 1.61 -6.34
CA PHE A 458 21.96 2.84 -6.03
C PHE A 458 21.71 3.84 -7.15
N ILE A 459 21.30 5.06 -6.80
CA ILE A 459 20.91 6.10 -7.73
C ILE A 459 21.83 7.30 -7.55
N GLU A 460 22.27 7.88 -8.65
CA GLU A 460 22.96 9.15 -8.67
C GLU A 460 22.17 10.12 -9.54
N LEU A 461 21.63 11.17 -8.91
CA LEU A 461 20.89 12.21 -9.61
C LEU A 461 21.84 13.22 -10.26
N THR A 462 21.37 13.84 -11.34
CA THR A 462 22.11 14.92 -12.01
C THR A 462 22.10 16.17 -11.13
N GLU A 463 23.24 16.84 -11.01
CA GLU A 463 23.29 18.11 -10.27
C GLU A 463 22.40 19.16 -10.95
N PRO A 464 21.52 19.85 -10.22
CA PRO A 464 20.68 20.90 -10.79
C PRO A 464 21.47 22.13 -11.18
N ARG A 465 20.94 22.84 -12.19
CA ARG A 465 21.42 24.21 -12.49
C ARG A 465 21.18 25.10 -11.28
N ASP A 466 21.97 26.15 -11.11
CA ASP A 466 21.82 27.04 -9.95
C ASP A 466 20.42 27.68 -9.88
N SER A 467 19.79 27.95 -11.03
CA SER A 467 18.41 28.44 -11.11
C SER A 467 17.34 27.43 -10.68
N GLU A 468 17.68 26.14 -10.64
CA GLU A 468 16.78 25.05 -10.24
C GLU A 468 16.91 24.68 -8.77
N LYS A 469 18.07 25.00 -8.15
CA LYS A 469 18.34 24.72 -6.75
C LYS A 469 17.29 25.39 -5.87
N THR A 470 16.84 24.66 -4.87
CA THR A 470 15.90 25.15 -3.88
C THR A 470 16.34 24.72 -2.49
N GLN A 471 15.85 25.42 -1.49
CA GLN A 471 16.00 25.02 -0.10
C GLN A 471 14.76 24.26 0.37
N GLU A 472 14.97 23.30 1.25
CA GLU A 472 13.90 22.63 1.98
C GLU A 472 13.15 23.65 2.84
N ASP A 473 11.86 23.39 3.14
CA ASP A 473 11.14 24.21 4.10
C ASP A 473 11.66 23.89 5.52
N ASN A 474 12.05 24.91 6.28
CA ASN A 474 12.50 24.73 7.67
C ASN A 474 11.34 24.42 8.63
N ARG A 475 10.09 24.43 8.15
CA ARG A 475 8.91 24.07 8.94
C ARG A 475 8.84 22.55 9.10
N THR A 476 9.51 22.03 10.13
CA THR A 476 9.19 20.71 10.66
C THR A 476 7.77 20.78 11.23
N ARG A 477 6.80 20.18 10.54
CA ARG A 477 5.50 19.94 11.15
C ARG A 477 5.70 18.88 12.22
N ILE A 478 5.14 19.09 13.40
CA ILE A 478 4.93 18.00 14.34
C ILE A 478 3.89 17.12 13.67
N SER A 479 4.33 16.10 12.93
CA SER A 479 3.39 15.12 12.37
C SER A 479 2.97 14.18 13.49
N GLN A 480 1.72 13.71 13.43
CA GLN A 480 1.35 12.51 14.17
C GLN A 480 2.31 11.37 13.77
N ASP A 481 2.70 10.52 14.72
CA ASP A 481 3.64 9.42 14.48
C ASP A 481 3.14 8.50 13.35
N CYS A 482 1.82 8.32 13.21
CA CYS A 482 1.22 7.53 12.15
C CYS A 482 1.43 8.07 10.74
N LEU A 483 1.75 9.35 10.56
CA LEU A 483 2.01 9.93 9.23
C LEU A 483 3.50 9.91 8.86
N SER A 484 4.39 9.52 9.79
CA SER A 484 5.83 9.46 9.60
C SER A 484 6.42 8.05 9.76
N ASP A 485 5.60 7.05 10.07
CA ASP A 485 5.97 5.64 10.08
C ASP A 485 4.92 4.80 9.33
N GLY A 486 5.37 4.05 8.33
CA GLY A 486 4.46 3.25 7.48
C GLY A 486 3.76 2.11 8.21
N SER A 487 4.35 1.55 9.27
CA SER A 487 3.70 0.51 10.07
C SER A 487 2.62 1.10 10.97
N GLU A 488 2.91 2.23 11.63
CA GLU A 488 1.92 2.95 12.44
C GLU A 488 0.79 3.51 11.56
N PHE A 489 1.09 3.93 10.32
CA PHE A 489 0.08 4.31 9.34
C PHE A 489 -0.87 3.16 9.03
N LEU A 490 -0.34 2.00 8.64
CA LEU A 490 -1.15 0.81 8.33
C LEU A 490 -1.99 0.37 9.54
N TYR A 491 -1.40 0.37 10.74
CA TYR A 491 -2.11 0.06 11.98
C TYR A 491 -3.27 1.04 12.21
N THR A 492 -3.03 2.34 12.02
CA THR A 492 -4.07 3.37 12.14
C THR A 492 -5.22 3.12 11.15
N LEU A 493 -4.92 2.76 9.89
CA LEU A 493 -5.96 2.41 8.92
C LEU A 493 -6.77 1.19 9.36
N GLN A 494 -6.12 0.17 9.93
CA GLN A 494 -6.78 -1.04 10.42
C GLN A 494 -7.68 -0.78 11.63
N GLU A 495 -7.24 0.05 12.58
CA GLU A 495 -8.02 0.41 13.76
C GLU A 495 -9.30 1.17 13.40
N HIS A 496 -9.24 2.01 12.35
CA HIS A 496 -10.39 2.76 11.86
C HIS A 496 -11.21 2.03 10.78
N ASP A 497 -10.88 0.77 10.47
CA ASP A 497 -11.51 -0.01 9.40
C ASP A 497 -11.51 0.74 8.04
N PHE A 498 -10.44 1.50 7.78
CA PHE A 498 -10.23 2.22 6.53
C PHE A 498 -9.72 1.25 5.48
N GLU A 499 -10.58 0.91 4.52
CA GLU A 499 -10.27 -0.04 3.47
C GLU A 499 -10.20 0.61 2.09
N PHE A 500 -9.29 0.14 1.25
CA PHE A 500 -9.15 0.60 -0.13
C PHE A 500 -9.63 -0.42 -1.17
N GLY A 501 -10.30 -1.49 -0.73
CA GLY A 501 -10.72 -2.59 -1.60
C GLY A 501 -11.80 -2.21 -2.61
N GLU A 502 -12.76 -1.42 -2.16
CA GLU A 502 -13.88 -0.97 -2.98
C GLU A 502 -13.88 0.54 -3.07
N SER A 503 -14.33 1.09 -4.20
CA SER A 503 -14.31 2.55 -4.43
C SER A 503 -15.02 3.34 -3.32
N ARG A 504 -16.14 2.83 -2.80
CA ARG A 504 -16.91 3.49 -1.74
C ARG A 504 -16.12 3.59 -0.42
N ARG A 505 -15.59 2.46 0.06
CA ARG A 505 -14.74 2.42 1.26
C ARG A 505 -13.44 3.19 1.04
N ALA A 506 -12.86 3.12 -0.16
CA ALA A 506 -11.63 3.82 -0.48
C ALA A 506 -11.81 5.34 -0.46
N LEU A 507 -12.95 5.88 -0.90
CA LEU A 507 -13.27 7.31 -0.78
C LEU A 507 -13.38 7.69 0.71
N TYR A 508 -14.10 6.91 1.52
CA TYR A 508 -14.22 7.16 2.96
C TYR A 508 -12.86 7.08 3.67
N ALA A 509 -12.06 6.04 3.42
CA ALA A 509 -10.71 5.92 3.94
C ALA A 509 -9.85 7.14 3.54
N SER A 510 -9.96 7.59 2.29
CA SER A 510 -9.20 8.75 1.78
C SER A 510 -9.56 10.05 2.50
N VAL A 511 -10.85 10.30 2.75
CA VAL A 511 -11.29 11.48 3.50
C VAL A 511 -10.87 11.40 4.97
N GLY A 512 -10.84 10.20 5.55
CA GLY A 512 -10.26 9.98 6.88
C GLY A 512 -8.78 10.36 6.93
N VAL A 513 -8.00 9.97 5.91
CA VAL A 513 -6.58 10.36 5.77
C VAL A 513 -6.44 11.88 5.55
N VAL A 514 -7.33 12.51 4.78
CA VAL A 514 -7.38 13.98 4.65
C VAL A 514 -7.52 14.63 6.04
N ARG A 515 -8.46 14.17 6.87
CA ARG A 515 -8.63 14.67 8.24
C ARG A 515 -7.37 14.47 9.10
N MET A 516 -6.68 13.32 9.00
CA MET A 516 -5.42 13.07 9.71
C MET A 516 -4.31 14.04 9.29
N ILE A 517 -4.20 14.34 8.00
CA ILE A 517 -3.20 15.29 7.49
C ILE A 517 -3.50 16.73 7.96
N GLU A 518 -4.78 17.06 8.13
CA GLU A 518 -5.25 18.42 8.39
C GLU A 518 -5.53 18.76 9.85
N SER A 519 -5.58 17.76 10.74
CA SER A 519 -5.55 17.97 12.19
C SER A 519 -4.23 18.65 12.58
#